data_AF-G2PH44-F1
#
_entry.id   AF-G2PH44-F1
#
_cell.length_a   1.000
_cell.length_b   1.000
_cell.length_c   1.000
_cell.angle_alpha   90.00
_cell.angle_beta   90.00
_cell.angle_gamma   90.00
#
_symmetry.space_group_name_H-M   'P 1'
#
loop_
_entity.id
_entity.type
_entity.pdbx_description
1 polymer ?
#
loop_
_entity_poly.entity_id
_entity_poly.type
_entity_poly.pdbx_seq_one_letter_code
_entity_poly.pdbx_strand_id
1 'polypeptide(L)'
;MRPRVNFRSELVFVRAFYQDIARWAADDPGRWAPWVAPCPIKASECATKKSRSGVKSRMDQRTRTQLPLLPALLRAVDQQRKDAENRITTAGATPAGERFLVAGQEFERCRSGQAHRVYATEVTTGRRRNLTHEEEAGFWSWATVEVLRHTGIRIEEMLELTHHSFIAYTLPTTGEVVPMLQVAPSKTDAERLLLVSPELAEVLTAVIFRVRAGNAALPLVSAYDVFEQTWGTPMPFLFQRRYGTEDRPLTRSYIRECLVATSQSAQITVAGDPLEWRPHDFRRIFVTDAIRSGLPPHIAAKICGHAALDTTMGYAAIYPEDVISHHRAFIARRRTERPSEEYRELTATEWDEFLSHFELRKVALGTCGRDYATPCQHENACVRCPLLLVDPAQMPRLQEIHANLIDRLQEARDQGWLGEVVAIETTLAAAAQKLEAMRDLTAKHTTVHLGMPDFRTTVGRLTPDPAEEGV
;
A
#
# COMPACT_ATOMS: atom_id res chain seq x y z
N MET A 1 19.75 -30.68 7.16
CA MET A 1 20.22 -29.44 7.83
C MET A 1 19.54 -28.26 7.14
N ARG A 2 18.64 -27.51 7.80
CA ARG A 2 18.00 -26.33 7.16
C ARG A 2 19.03 -25.18 7.12
N PRO A 3 19.18 -24.46 5.99
CA PRO A 3 20.10 -23.32 5.91
C PRO A 3 19.70 -22.24 6.92
N ARG A 4 20.67 -21.70 7.68
CA ARG A 4 20.41 -20.55 8.57
C ARG A 4 20.11 -19.32 7.74
N VAL A 5 18.91 -18.75 7.88
CA VAL A 5 18.43 -17.64 7.05
C VAL A 5 19.14 -16.31 7.38
N ASN A 6 19.60 -16.12 8.62
CA ASN A 6 20.18 -14.88 9.13
C ASN A 6 21.72 -14.87 9.26
N PHE A 7 22.44 -15.82 8.64
CA PHE A 7 23.90 -15.95 8.80
C PHE A 7 24.69 -14.68 8.41
N ARG A 8 24.15 -13.87 7.49
CA ARG A 8 24.82 -12.63 7.03
C ARG A 8 24.97 -11.58 8.14
N SER A 9 24.08 -11.55 9.13
CA SER A 9 24.23 -10.66 10.30
C SER A 9 25.45 -11.07 11.12
N GLU A 10 25.67 -12.37 11.29
CA GLU A 10 26.85 -12.91 11.98
C GLU A 10 28.14 -12.57 11.22
N LEU A 11 28.10 -12.63 9.88
CA LEU A 11 29.24 -12.23 9.05
C LEU A 11 29.63 -10.76 9.26
N VAL A 12 28.66 -9.88 9.51
CA VAL A 12 28.93 -8.47 9.84
C VAL A 12 29.62 -8.35 11.20
N PHE A 13 29.17 -9.08 12.23
CA PHE A 13 29.82 -9.07 13.54
C PHE A 13 31.25 -9.59 13.48
N VAL A 14 31.48 -10.70 12.79
CA VAL A 14 32.83 -11.25 12.60
C VAL A 14 33.71 -10.24 11.85
N ARG A 15 33.20 -9.59 10.81
CA ARG A 15 33.98 -8.57 10.09
C ARG A 15 34.30 -7.35 10.95
N ALA A 16 33.32 -6.86 11.72
CA ALA A 16 33.51 -5.75 12.65
C ALA A 16 34.59 -6.08 13.68
N PHE A 17 34.56 -7.27 14.28
CA PHE A 17 35.57 -7.71 15.25
C PHE A 17 37.01 -7.67 14.70
N TYR A 18 37.24 -8.15 13.47
CA TYR A 18 38.56 -8.08 12.85
C TYR A 18 38.98 -6.63 12.54
N GLN A 19 38.02 -5.76 12.17
CA GLN A 19 38.28 -4.34 11.95
C GLN A 19 38.58 -3.60 13.25
N ASP A 20 37.89 -3.95 14.35
CA ASP A 20 38.11 -3.39 15.67
C ASP A 20 39.51 -3.73 16.18
N ILE A 21 39.94 -5.00 16.06
CA ILE A 21 41.32 -5.40 16.42
C ILE A 21 42.35 -4.65 15.58
N ALA A 22 42.14 -4.54 14.26
CA ALA A 22 43.05 -3.79 13.39
C ALA A 22 43.10 -2.30 13.76
N ARG A 23 41.97 -1.73 14.20
CA ARG A 23 41.90 -0.33 14.64
C ARG A 23 42.58 -0.14 15.99
N TRP A 24 42.31 -1.00 16.97
CA TRP A 24 42.96 -0.95 18.28
C TRP A 24 44.46 -1.17 18.20
N ALA A 25 44.94 -1.97 17.24
CA ALA A 25 46.38 -2.11 16.98
C ALA A 25 47.04 -0.86 16.41
N ALA A 26 46.28 0.03 15.75
CA ALA A 26 46.80 1.34 15.36
C ALA A 26 46.95 2.28 16.57
N ASP A 27 46.06 2.15 17.57
CA ASP A 27 46.02 3.02 18.76
C ASP A 27 46.96 2.51 19.89
N ASP A 28 47.04 1.19 20.12
CA ASP A 28 47.96 0.53 21.08
C ASP A 28 48.59 -0.73 20.43
N PRO A 29 49.68 -0.54 19.66
CA PRO A 29 50.32 -1.63 18.94
C PRO A 29 50.91 -2.71 19.85
N GLY A 30 51.44 -2.34 21.02
CA GLY A 30 52.10 -3.27 21.94
C GLY A 30 51.16 -4.36 22.46
N ARG A 31 49.88 -4.02 22.64
CA ARG A 31 48.85 -4.96 23.10
C ARG A 31 48.16 -5.71 21.97
N TRP A 32 47.83 -5.02 20.89
CA TRP A 32 46.88 -5.54 19.89
C TRP A 32 47.54 -6.02 18.58
N ALA A 33 48.74 -5.55 18.23
CA ALA A 33 49.39 -5.92 16.97
C ALA A 33 49.58 -7.45 16.77
N PRO A 34 49.92 -8.25 17.80
CA PRO A 34 50.05 -9.72 17.64
C PRO A 34 48.75 -10.42 17.22
N TRP A 35 47.60 -9.79 17.43
CA TRP A 35 46.28 -10.35 17.17
C TRP A 35 45.67 -9.91 15.83
N VAL A 36 46.33 -8.99 15.11
CA VAL A 36 45.83 -8.48 13.82
C VAL A 36 45.95 -9.56 12.76
N ALA A 37 44.83 -9.87 12.10
CA ALA A 37 44.78 -10.78 10.97
C ALA A 37 43.84 -10.23 9.87
N PRO A 38 44.05 -10.60 8.59
CA PRO A 38 43.10 -10.27 7.53
C PRO A 38 41.73 -10.90 7.82
N CYS A 39 40.66 -10.10 7.67
CA CYS A 39 39.30 -10.61 7.85
C CYS A 39 38.98 -11.67 6.77
N PRO A 40 38.54 -12.89 7.14
CA PRO A 40 38.23 -13.94 6.17
C PRO A 40 36.94 -13.67 5.36
N ILE A 41 36.15 -12.66 5.74
CA ILE A 41 34.86 -12.34 5.14
C ILE A 41 35.00 -11.12 4.25
N LYS A 42 34.69 -11.25 2.95
CA LYS A 42 34.71 -10.12 2.01
C LYS A 42 33.50 -9.20 2.22
N ALA A 43 33.66 -7.92 1.90
CA ALA A 43 32.57 -6.94 2.02
C ALA A 43 31.33 -7.32 1.17
N SER A 44 31.52 -7.95 0.02
CA SER A 44 30.44 -8.44 -0.84
C SER A 44 29.64 -9.58 -0.22
N GLU A 45 30.23 -10.37 0.67
CA GLU A 45 29.55 -11.46 1.38
C GLU A 45 28.61 -10.93 2.48
N CYS A 46 28.93 -9.75 3.02
CA CYS A 46 28.08 -8.99 3.93
C CYS A 46 26.97 -8.21 3.20
N ALA A 47 26.90 -8.24 1.86
CA ALA A 47 25.90 -7.49 1.11
C ALA A 47 24.47 -7.98 1.43
N THR A 48 23.68 -7.10 2.06
CA THR A 48 22.33 -7.45 2.53
C THR A 48 21.21 -7.02 1.58
N LYS A 49 21.48 -6.25 0.52
CA LYS A 49 20.43 -5.66 -0.36
C LYS A 49 19.45 -6.70 -0.92
N LYS A 50 19.94 -7.76 -1.55
CA LYS A 50 19.09 -8.84 -2.11
C LYS A 50 18.35 -9.61 -1.02
N SER A 51 19.00 -9.86 0.11
CA SER A 51 18.37 -10.52 1.26
C SER A 51 17.24 -9.68 1.86
N ARG A 52 17.48 -8.39 2.11
CA ARG A 52 16.49 -7.42 2.60
C ARG A 52 15.31 -7.28 1.63
N SER A 53 15.58 -7.17 0.33
CA SER A 53 14.53 -7.14 -0.70
C SER A 53 13.70 -8.43 -0.71
N GLY A 54 14.33 -9.59 -0.57
CA GLY A 54 13.63 -10.88 -0.49
C GLY A 54 12.80 -11.02 0.79
N VAL A 55 13.29 -10.53 1.93
CA VAL A 55 12.53 -10.45 3.18
C VAL A 55 11.30 -9.56 3.00
N LYS A 56 11.49 -8.34 2.47
CA LYS A 56 10.37 -7.42 2.19
C LYS A 56 9.33 -8.07 1.27
N SER A 57 9.75 -8.66 0.16
CA SER A 57 8.84 -9.33 -0.78
C SER A 57 8.01 -10.43 -0.10
N ARG A 58 8.62 -11.28 0.76
CA ARG A 58 7.88 -12.30 1.52
C ARG A 58 6.91 -11.69 2.54
N MET A 59 7.31 -10.61 3.20
CA MET A 59 6.46 -9.90 4.16
C MET A 59 5.26 -9.23 3.47
N ASP A 60 5.51 -8.57 2.33
CA ASP A 60 4.46 -7.95 1.52
C ASP A 60 3.51 -9.03 1.01
N GLN A 61 4.02 -10.16 0.48
CA GLN A 61 3.19 -11.28 0.04
C GLN A 61 2.34 -11.85 1.18
N ARG A 62 2.92 -12.05 2.37
CA ARG A 62 2.19 -12.51 3.55
C ARG A 62 1.06 -11.54 3.91
N THR A 63 1.32 -10.24 3.92
CA THR A 63 0.32 -9.21 4.20
C THR A 63 -0.78 -9.24 3.15
N ARG A 64 -0.43 -9.37 1.86
CA ARG A 64 -1.39 -9.45 0.76
C ARG A 64 -2.29 -10.67 0.83
N THR A 65 -1.76 -11.79 1.31
CA THR A 65 -2.51 -13.01 1.56
C THR A 65 -3.43 -12.89 2.77
N GLN A 66 -2.97 -12.26 3.85
CA GLN A 66 -3.72 -12.14 5.10
C GLN A 66 -4.82 -11.09 5.06
N LEU A 67 -4.58 -9.94 4.42
CA LEU A 67 -5.50 -8.80 4.45
C LEU A 67 -6.94 -9.17 4.02
N PRO A 68 -7.18 -9.92 2.93
CA PRO A 68 -8.53 -10.35 2.54
C PRO A 68 -9.16 -11.37 3.52
N LEU A 69 -8.35 -12.08 4.30
CA LEU A 69 -8.78 -13.10 5.25
C LEU A 69 -9.03 -12.55 6.66
N LEU A 70 -8.69 -11.28 6.92
CA LEU A 70 -8.91 -10.65 8.22
C LEU A 70 -10.38 -10.77 8.69
N PRO A 71 -11.42 -10.51 7.87
CA PRO A 71 -12.80 -10.64 8.32
C PRO A 71 -13.17 -12.08 8.77
N ALA A 72 -12.57 -13.10 8.13
CA ALA A 72 -12.78 -14.49 8.54
C ALA A 72 -12.14 -14.78 9.90
N LEU A 73 -10.93 -14.24 10.14
CA LEU A 73 -10.29 -14.32 11.45
C LEU A 73 -11.15 -13.65 12.53
N LEU A 74 -11.65 -12.42 12.28
CA LEU A 74 -12.46 -11.69 13.27
C LEU A 74 -13.71 -12.47 13.68
N ARG A 75 -14.42 -13.05 12.70
CA ARG A 75 -15.57 -13.93 12.98
C ARG A 75 -15.16 -15.17 13.79
N ALA A 76 -14.06 -15.82 13.43
CA ALA A 76 -13.59 -17.01 14.12
C ALA A 76 -13.20 -16.72 15.58
N VAL A 77 -12.52 -15.60 15.83
CA VAL A 77 -12.08 -15.21 17.18
C VAL A 77 -13.27 -14.82 18.05
N ASP A 78 -14.24 -14.07 17.51
CA ASP A 78 -15.47 -13.72 18.23
C ASP A 78 -16.33 -14.96 18.53
N GLN A 79 -16.48 -15.87 17.54
CA GLN A 79 -17.18 -17.13 17.75
C GLN A 79 -16.50 -17.99 18.81
N GLN A 80 -15.17 -18.13 18.75
CA GLN A 80 -14.40 -18.87 19.75
C GLN A 80 -14.61 -18.32 21.17
N ARG A 81 -14.62 -16.99 21.32
CA ARG A 81 -14.90 -16.31 22.60
C ARG A 81 -16.31 -16.65 23.10
N LYS A 82 -17.33 -16.48 22.25
CA LYS A 82 -18.74 -16.76 22.59
C LYS A 82 -18.97 -18.23 22.94
N ASP A 83 -18.35 -19.15 22.20
CA ASP A 83 -18.47 -20.59 22.45
C ASP A 83 -17.79 -20.98 23.77
N ALA A 84 -16.65 -20.38 24.09
CA ALA A 84 -15.97 -20.64 25.36
C ALA A 84 -16.77 -20.07 26.55
N GLU A 85 -17.31 -18.85 26.41
CA GLU A 85 -18.19 -18.21 27.38
C GLU A 85 -19.46 -19.01 27.66
N ASN A 86 -20.13 -19.48 26.59
CA ASN A 86 -21.32 -20.34 26.72
C ASN A 86 -21.00 -21.65 27.44
N ARG A 87 -19.86 -22.28 27.10
CA ARG A 87 -19.41 -23.53 27.75
C ARG A 87 -19.12 -23.35 29.23
N ILE A 88 -18.39 -22.31 29.63
CA ILE A 88 -18.10 -22.09 31.06
C ILE A 88 -19.34 -21.68 31.84
N THR A 89 -20.23 -20.87 31.26
CA THR A 89 -21.47 -20.43 31.91
C THR A 89 -22.39 -21.61 32.18
N THR A 90 -22.61 -22.45 31.17
CA THR A 90 -23.39 -23.68 31.30
C THR A 90 -22.77 -24.61 32.35
N ALA A 91 -21.46 -24.86 32.27
CA ALA A 91 -20.74 -25.69 33.23
C ALA A 91 -20.73 -25.10 34.66
N GLY A 92 -20.80 -23.79 34.80
CA GLY A 92 -20.89 -23.10 36.09
C GLY A 92 -22.26 -23.25 36.75
N ALA A 93 -23.32 -23.34 35.94
CA ALA A 93 -24.68 -23.59 36.39
C ALA A 93 -24.96 -25.08 36.67
N THR A 94 -24.17 -26.00 36.09
CA THR A 94 -24.31 -27.44 36.31
C THR A 94 -23.62 -27.91 37.60
N PRO A 95 -24.31 -28.66 38.48
CA PRO A 95 -23.70 -29.28 39.65
C PRO A 95 -22.53 -30.22 39.31
N ALA A 96 -21.57 -30.35 40.22
CA ALA A 96 -20.43 -31.24 40.02
C ALA A 96 -20.86 -32.72 39.99
N GLY A 97 -20.38 -33.46 38.98
CA GLY A 97 -20.73 -34.85 38.70
C GLY A 97 -21.91 -35.01 37.73
N GLU A 98 -22.64 -33.94 37.44
CA GLU A 98 -23.73 -33.98 36.47
C GLU A 98 -23.24 -33.75 35.05
N ARG A 99 -24.03 -34.24 34.09
CA ARG A 99 -23.79 -34.07 32.67
C ARG A 99 -24.55 -32.87 32.13
N PHE A 100 -23.95 -32.19 31.16
CA PHE A 100 -24.56 -31.09 30.45
C PHE A 100 -24.22 -31.14 28.96
N LEU A 101 -25.13 -30.60 28.15
CA LEU A 101 -24.98 -30.49 26.70
C LEU A 101 -24.75 -29.02 26.34
N VAL A 102 -23.71 -28.75 25.57
CA VAL A 102 -23.45 -27.40 25.04
C VAL A 102 -22.81 -27.51 23.65
N ALA A 103 -23.35 -26.76 22.69
CA ALA A 103 -22.93 -26.80 21.28
C ALA A 103 -22.87 -28.22 20.68
N GLY A 104 -23.80 -29.10 21.07
CA GLY A 104 -23.86 -30.48 20.59
C GLY A 104 -22.81 -31.43 21.20
N GLN A 105 -22.01 -30.96 22.14
CA GLN A 105 -21.04 -31.77 22.88
C GLN A 105 -21.54 -32.06 24.30
N GLU A 106 -21.49 -33.32 24.71
CA GLU A 106 -21.85 -33.76 26.06
C GLU A 106 -20.61 -33.76 26.95
N PHE A 107 -20.73 -33.12 28.12
CA PHE A 107 -19.68 -33.00 29.10
C PHE A 107 -20.17 -33.45 30.48
N GLU A 108 -19.27 -34.00 31.28
CA GLU A 108 -19.50 -34.25 32.70
C GLU A 108 -18.73 -33.21 33.53
N ARG A 109 -19.43 -32.51 34.42
CA ARG A 109 -18.84 -31.46 35.25
C ARG A 109 -17.92 -32.06 36.31
N CYS A 110 -16.64 -31.72 36.31
CA CYS A 110 -15.74 -32.17 37.37
C CYS A 110 -15.96 -31.39 38.67
N ARG A 111 -15.72 -32.05 39.82
CA ARG A 111 -15.63 -31.38 41.13
C ARG A 111 -14.60 -30.24 41.09
N SER A 112 -14.95 -29.10 41.68
CA SER A 112 -14.08 -27.93 41.76
C SER A 112 -12.85 -28.23 42.64
N GLY A 113 -11.65 -27.89 42.17
CA GLY A 113 -10.44 -27.91 43.02
C GLY A 113 -10.27 -26.60 43.80
N GLN A 114 -9.14 -26.46 44.51
CA GLN A 114 -8.83 -25.32 45.39
C GLN A 114 -8.71 -23.95 44.70
N ALA A 115 -8.75 -23.87 43.36
CA ALA A 115 -8.55 -22.63 42.60
C ALA A 115 -9.80 -22.12 41.87
N HIS A 116 -11.00 -22.54 42.26
CA HIS A 116 -12.30 -22.18 41.64
C HIS A 116 -12.39 -22.39 40.11
N ARG A 117 -11.48 -23.18 39.54
CA ARG A 117 -11.47 -23.50 38.11
C ARG A 117 -12.58 -24.47 37.74
N VAL A 118 -13.17 -24.21 36.58
CA VAL A 118 -14.22 -25.03 35.97
C VAL A 118 -13.56 -26.05 35.05
N TYR A 119 -13.60 -27.31 35.46
CA TYR A 119 -13.17 -28.45 34.66
C TYR A 119 -14.37 -29.28 34.22
N ALA A 120 -14.32 -29.81 33.01
CA ALA A 120 -15.30 -30.77 32.53
C ALA A 120 -14.60 -31.87 31.73
N THR A 121 -15.12 -33.08 31.78
CA THR A 121 -14.66 -34.20 30.97
C THR A 121 -15.61 -34.35 29.79
N GLU A 122 -15.08 -34.28 28.57
CA GLU A 122 -15.88 -34.55 27.37
C GLU A 122 -16.23 -36.04 27.33
N VAL A 123 -17.53 -36.37 27.25
CA VAL A 123 -18.01 -37.75 27.38
C VAL A 123 -17.55 -38.61 26.21
N THR A 124 -17.51 -38.05 25.00
CA THR A 124 -17.12 -38.77 23.78
C THR A 124 -15.64 -39.10 23.73
N THR A 125 -14.77 -38.19 24.17
CA THR A 125 -13.31 -38.34 24.07
C THR A 125 -12.65 -38.77 25.38
N GLY A 126 -13.37 -38.71 26.50
CA GLY A 126 -12.82 -38.89 27.85
C GLY A 126 -11.82 -37.80 28.27
N ARG A 127 -11.63 -36.75 27.46
CA ARG A 127 -10.62 -35.73 27.69
C ARG A 127 -11.10 -34.73 28.74
N ARG A 128 -10.32 -34.58 29.81
CA ARG A 128 -10.51 -33.50 30.78
C ARG A 128 -10.07 -32.15 30.19
N ARG A 129 -10.95 -31.16 30.26
CA ARG A 129 -10.77 -29.81 29.72
C ARG A 129 -10.88 -28.77 30.82
N ASN A 130 -10.07 -27.72 30.73
CA ASN A 130 -10.09 -26.59 31.64
C ASN A 130 -10.89 -25.45 31.00
N LEU A 131 -12.20 -25.42 31.26
CA LEU A 131 -13.11 -24.46 30.61
C LEU A 131 -12.81 -23.01 31.02
N THR A 132 -12.31 -22.79 32.25
CA THR A 132 -11.83 -21.47 32.68
C THR A 132 -10.68 -20.98 31.81
N HIS A 133 -9.70 -21.85 31.55
CA HIS A 133 -8.57 -21.48 30.72
C HIS A 133 -8.97 -21.26 29.25
N GLU A 134 -9.88 -22.08 28.73
CA GLU A 134 -10.36 -21.94 27.34
C GLU A 134 -11.12 -20.62 27.14
N GLU A 135 -11.95 -20.21 28.10
CA GLU A 135 -12.63 -18.91 28.05
C GLU A 135 -11.65 -17.75 28.21
N GLU A 136 -10.72 -17.82 29.17
CA GLU A 136 -9.65 -16.81 29.31
C GLU A 136 -8.86 -16.65 28.01
N ALA A 137 -8.44 -17.77 27.39
CA ALA A 137 -7.67 -17.74 26.16
C ALA A 137 -8.49 -17.16 24.99
N GLY A 138 -9.77 -17.52 24.88
CA GLY A 138 -10.67 -16.97 23.86
C GLY A 138 -10.86 -15.46 24.01
N PHE A 139 -11.09 -14.98 25.23
CA PHE A 139 -11.23 -13.55 25.53
C PHE A 139 -9.95 -12.77 25.20
N TRP A 140 -8.78 -13.26 25.66
CA TRP A 140 -7.52 -12.55 25.45
C TRP A 140 -7.04 -12.61 24.01
N SER A 141 -7.34 -13.68 23.26
CA SER A 141 -7.15 -13.71 21.81
C SER A 141 -7.98 -12.64 21.12
N TRP A 142 -9.27 -12.56 21.43
CA TRP A 142 -10.18 -11.55 20.89
C TRP A 142 -9.71 -10.13 21.19
N ALA A 143 -9.50 -9.80 22.47
CA ALA A 143 -9.06 -8.46 22.87
C ALA A 143 -7.71 -8.08 22.21
N THR A 144 -6.78 -9.03 22.10
CA THR A 144 -5.50 -8.78 21.42
C THR A 144 -5.69 -8.47 19.94
N VAL A 145 -6.45 -9.29 19.23
CA VAL A 145 -6.69 -9.09 17.79
C VAL A 145 -7.33 -7.73 17.56
N GLU A 146 -8.38 -7.40 18.33
CA GLU A 146 -9.14 -6.16 18.22
C GLU A 146 -8.29 -4.93 18.51
N VAL A 147 -7.58 -4.90 19.66
CA VAL A 147 -6.74 -3.75 20.02
C VAL A 147 -5.62 -3.55 19.00
N LEU A 148 -4.94 -4.61 18.56
CA LEU A 148 -3.84 -4.49 17.59
C LEU A 148 -4.33 -4.05 16.21
N ARG A 149 -5.49 -4.54 15.73
CA ARG A 149 -6.02 -4.12 14.41
C ARG A 149 -6.52 -2.69 14.40
N HIS A 150 -7.04 -2.18 15.51
CA HIS A 150 -7.58 -0.82 15.59
C HIS A 150 -6.50 0.23 15.79
N THR A 151 -5.38 -0.12 16.42
CA THR A 151 -4.37 0.86 16.84
C THR A 151 -3.04 0.73 16.11
N GLY A 152 -2.73 -0.44 15.54
CA GLY A 152 -1.44 -0.73 14.94
C GLY A 152 -0.27 -0.73 15.92
N ILE A 153 -0.48 -0.71 17.24
CA ILE A 153 0.60 -0.74 18.23
C ILE A 153 1.33 -2.08 18.23
N ARG A 154 2.53 -2.13 18.82
CA ARG A 154 3.29 -3.35 19.03
C ARG A 154 2.68 -4.11 20.21
N ILE A 155 2.91 -5.43 20.25
CA ILE A 155 2.46 -6.25 21.37
C ILE A 155 3.06 -5.78 22.70
N GLU A 156 4.31 -5.33 22.70
CA GLU A 156 4.96 -4.76 23.89
C GLU A 156 4.20 -3.56 24.43
N GLU A 157 3.89 -2.63 23.54
CA GLU A 157 3.17 -1.39 23.85
C GLU A 157 1.72 -1.68 24.31
N MET A 158 1.08 -2.70 23.75
CA MET A 158 -0.25 -3.15 24.18
C MET A 158 -0.22 -3.67 25.63
N LEU A 159 0.81 -4.45 25.98
CA LEU A 159 0.96 -5.02 27.32
C LEU A 159 1.31 -3.95 28.38
N GLU A 160 1.83 -2.81 27.95
CA GLU A 160 2.13 -1.65 28.79
C GLU A 160 0.93 -0.70 28.99
N LEU A 161 -0.20 -0.93 28.31
CA LEU A 161 -1.39 -0.12 28.50
C LEU A 161 -1.94 -0.27 29.92
N THR A 162 -2.22 0.86 30.57
CA THR A 162 -2.80 0.94 31.91
C THR A 162 -4.08 1.76 31.90
N HIS A 163 -4.81 1.78 33.01
CA HIS A 163 -5.94 2.69 33.18
C HIS A 163 -5.54 4.18 33.09
N HIS A 164 -4.25 4.51 33.30
CA HIS A 164 -3.75 5.87 33.13
C HIS A 164 -3.47 6.24 31.66
N SER A 165 -3.51 5.26 30.75
CA SER A 165 -3.35 5.51 29.31
C SER A 165 -4.53 6.24 28.68
N PHE A 166 -5.66 6.42 29.37
CA PHE A 166 -6.82 7.14 28.84
C PHE A 166 -6.71 8.64 29.12
N ILE A 167 -6.78 9.45 28.06
CA ILE A 167 -6.75 10.91 28.14
C ILE A 167 -7.99 11.49 27.47
N ALA A 168 -8.66 12.40 28.14
CA ALA A 168 -9.72 13.21 27.54
C ALA A 168 -9.09 14.37 26.76
N TYR A 169 -9.34 14.43 25.45
CA TYR A 169 -8.87 15.54 24.60
C TYR A 169 -10.06 16.36 24.13
N THR A 170 -10.03 17.66 24.37
CA THR A 170 -11.10 18.57 23.90
C THR A 170 -10.71 19.15 22.55
N LEU A 171 -11.52 18.90 21.52
CA LEU A 171 -11.30 19.42 20.17
C LEU A 171 -11.37 20.96 20.19
N PRO A 172 -10.29 21.67 19.80
CA PRO A 172 -10.25 23.14 19.90
C PRO A 172 -11.32 23.86 19.09
N THR A 173 -11.79 23.25 18.00
CA THR A 173 -12.76 23.85 17.07
C THR A 173 -14.21 23.63 17.48
N THR A 174 -14.54 22.47 18.07
CA THR A 174 -15.92 22.08 18.39
C THR A 174 -16.21 22.08 19.89
N GLY A 175 -15.19 22.03 20.75
CA GLY A 175 -15.34 21.84 22.19
C GLY A 175 -15.73 20.41 22.60
N GLU A 176 -15.83 19.48 21.64
CA GLU A 176 -16.19 18.08 21.90
C GLU A 176 -15.03 17.35 22.59
N VAL A 177 -15.35 16.57 23.63
CA VAL A 177 -14.38 15.75 24.35
C VAL A 177 -14.29 14.37 23.70
N VAL A 178 -13.13 14.05 23.14
CA VAL A 178 -12.84 12.75 22.54
C VAL A 178 -11.86 11.94 23.40
N PRO A 179 -12.11 10.63 23.62
CA PRO A 179 -11.18 9.77 24.34
C PRO A 179 -9.96 9.45 23.46
N MET A 180 -8.78 9.64 24.03
CA MET A 180 -7.50 9.30 23.43
C MET A 180 -6.82 8.21 24.25
N LEU A 181 -6.08 7.34 23.56
CA LEU A 181 -5.22 6.32 24.13
C LEU A 181 -3.76 6.77 24.01
N GLN A 182 -3.15 7.09 25.15
CA GLN A 182 -1.73 7.34 25.28
C GLN A 182 -0.96 6.04 25.28
N VAL A 183 -0.05 5.92 24.32
CA VAL A 183 0.86 4.79 24.23
C VAL A 183 2.25 5.27 24.65
N ALA A 184 2.78 4.60 25.67
CA ALA A 184 4.07 4.92 26.26
C ALA A 184 5.21 4.80 25.22
N PRO A 185 6.35 5.49 25.47
CA PRO A 185 7.52 5.38 24.63
C PRO A 185 8.00 3.93 24.58
N SER A 186 8.32 3.45 23.38
CA SER A 186 8.98 2.16 23.19
C SER A 186 10.32 2.39 22.50
N LYS A 187 10.60 1.66 21.41
CA LYS A 187 11.87 1.71 20.66
C LYS A 187 12.35 3.08 20.19
N THR A 188 11.45 4.04 20.04
CA THR A 188 11.73 5.37 19.48
C THR A 188 11.71 6.47 20.54
N ASP A 189 11.49 6.11 21.80
CA ASP A 189 11.39 7.03 22.94
C ASP A 189 10.44 8.22 22.69
N ALA A 190 9.33 7.93 22.00
CA ALA A 190 8.32 8.93 21.67
C ALA A 190 6.93 8.44 22.10
N GLU A 191 6.27 9.24 22.94
CA GLU A 191 4.87 9.07 23.26
C GLU A 191 3.97 9.39 22.07
N ARG A 192 2.78 8.79 22.07
CA ARG A 192 1.78 9.06 21.04
C ARG A 192 0.37 8.92 21.60
N LEU A 193 -0.52 9.74 21.04
CA LEU A 193 -1.95 9.72 21.34
C LEU A 193 -2.70 9.17 20.13
N LEU A 194 -3.50 8.14 20.36
CA LEU A 194 -4.35 7.52 19.36
C LEU A 194 -5.81 7.84 19.68
N LEU A 195 -6.58 8.23 18.68
CA LEU A 195 -8.02 8.41 18.86
C LEU A 195 -8.67 7.05 19.17
N VAL A 196 -9.50 6.99 20.21
CA VAL A 196 -10.28 5.80 20.54
C VAL A 196 -11.57 5.83 19.72
N SER A 197 -11.64 5.01 18.67
CA SER A 197 -12.88 4.84 17.90
C SER A 197 -13.95 4.16 18.76
N PRO A 198 -15.25 4.27 18.40
CA PRO A 198 -16.32 3.59 19.12
C PRO A 198 -16.08 2.08 19.27
N GLU A 199 -15.63 1.42 18.20
CA GLU A 199 -15.35 -0.02 18.21
C GLU A 199 -14.19 -0.37 19.16
N LEU A 200 -13.14 0.46 19.20
CA LEU A 200 -12.04 0.29 20.14
C LEU A 200 -12.50 0.55 21.59
N ALA A 201 -13.39 1.52 21.79
CA ALA A 201 -13.95 1.82 23.11
C ALA A 201 -14.72 0.62 23.68
N GLU A 202 -15.52 -0.07 22.88
CA GLU A 202 -16.24 -1.28 23.29
C GLU A 202 -15.28 -2.38 23.75
N VAL A 203 -14.21 -2.61 23.00
CA VAL A 203 -13.19 -3.62 23.31
C VAL A 203 -12.45 -3.28 24.60
N LEU A 204 -11.96 -2.04 24.73
CA LEU A 204 -11.26 -1.59 25.93
C LEU A 204 -12.17 -1.60 27.16
N THR A 205 -13.44 -1.27 26.99
CA THR A 205 -14.45 -1.34 28.05
C THR A 205 -14.64 -2.79 28.52
N ALA A 206 -14.77 -3.75 27.59
CA ALA A 206 -14.86 -5.17 27.94
C ALA A 206 -13.62 -5.66 28.70
N VAL A 207 -12.41 -5.22 28.30
CA VAL A 207 -11.16 -5.51 29.01
C VAL A 207 -11.18 -4.94 30.44
N ILE A 208 -11.57 -3.68 30.59
CA ILE A 208 -11.69 -3.00 31.89
C ILE A 208 -12.68 -3.74 32.79
N PHE A 209 -13.88 -4.07 32.29
CA PHE A 209 -14.88 -4.79 33.07
C PHE A 209 -14.38 -6.16 33.53
N ARG A 210 -13.72 -6.90 32.64
CA ARG A 210 -13.15 -8.21 32.95
C ARG A 210 -12.08 -8.11 34.03
N VAL A 211 -11.10 -7.23 33.86
CA VAL A 211 -9.99 -7.09 34.82
C VAL A 211 -10.47 -6.55 36.16
N ARG A 212 -11.41 -5.61 36.15
CA ARG A 212 -12.00 -5.06 37.37
C ARG A 212 -12.76 -6.12 38.15
N ALA A 213 -13.37 -7.11 37.49
CA ALA A 213 -14.05 -8.26 38.11
C ALA A 213 -15.03 -7.86 39.24
N GLY A 214 -15.74 -6.75 39.07
CA GLY A 214 -16.70 -6.21 40.06
C GLY A 214 -16.09 -5.35 41.17
N ASN A 215 -14.76 -5.20 41.25
CA ASN A 215 -14.10 -4.30 42.20
C ASN A 215 -14.33 -2.82 41.86
N ALA A 216 -14.05 -1.91 42.81
CA ALA A 216 -14.15 -0.48 42.57
C ALA A 216 -13.08 0.05 41.60
N ALA A 217 -11.89 -0.55 41.61
CA ALA A 217 -10.74 -0.18 40.79
C ALA A 217 -10.08 -1.42 40.17
N LEU A 218 -9.24 -1.21 39.15
CA LEU A 218 -8.43 -2.29 38.58
C LEU A 218 -7.37 -2.75 39.59
N PRO A 219 -7.12 -4.07 39.71
CA PRO A 219 -6.01 -4.57 40.51
C PRO A 219 -4.67 -3.99 40.03
N LEU A 220 -3.83 -3.62 41.00
CA LEU A 220 -2.47 -3.16 40.72
C LEU A 220 -1.54 -4.37 40.65
N VAL A 221 -0.82 -4.52 39.55
CA VAL A 221 0.13 -5.61 39.35
C VAL A 221 1.48 -5.06 38.92
N SER A 222 2.56 -5.73 39.34
CA SER A 222 3.91 -5.38 38.93
C SER A 222 4.29 -6.17 37.67
N ALA A 223 4.86 -5.48 36.68
CA ALA A 223 5.38 -6.09 35.46
C ALA A 223 6.91 -6.19 35.54
N TYR A 224 7.45 -7.30 35.06
CA TYR A 224 8.88 -7.52 34.95
C TYR A 224 9.38 -7.01 33.60
N ASP A 225 10.30 -6.05 33.62
CA ASP A 225 11.00 -5.61 32.43
C ASP A 225 12.11 -6.62 32.11
N VAL A 226 11.98 -7.29 30.97
CA VAL A 226 12.94 -8.32 30.52
C VAL A 226 14.27 -7.75 30.03
N PHE A 227 14.31 -6.47 29.64
CA PHE A 227 15.50 -5.79 29.15
C PHE A 227 16.28 -5.16 30.31
N GLU A 228 15.58 -4.52 31.24
CA GLU A 228 16.19 -3.93 32.43
C GLU A 228 16.40 -4.93 33.57
N GLN A 229 15.71 -6.08 33.52
CA GLN A 229 15.74 -7.13 34.53
C GLN A 229 15.24 -6.67 35.92
N THR A 230 14.25 -5.77 35.92
CA THR A 230 13.70 -5.16 37.14
C THR A 230 12.18 -5.32 37.18
N TRP A 231 11.62 -5.28 38.39
CA TRP A 231 10.17 -5.22 38.60
C TRP A 231 9.73 -3.76 38.69
N GLY A 232 8.73 -3.39 37.88
CA GLY A 232 8.14 -2.06 37.90
C GLY A 232 7.25 -1.83 39.13
N THR A 233 6.92 -0.57 39.39
CA THR A 233 5.92 -0.21 40.40
C THR A 233 4.56 -0.83 40.07
N PRO A 234 3.75 -1.28 41.05
CA PRO A 234 2.42 -1.79 40.77
C PRO A 234 1.55 -0.77 40.05
N MET A 235 0.98 -1.16 38.90
CA MET A 235 0.18 -0.29 38.03
C MET A 235 -1.13 -0.99 37.61
N PRO A 236 -2.20 -0.23 37.27
CA PRO A 236 -3.48 -0.79 36.85
C PRO A 236 -3.43 -1.20 35.37
N PHE A 237 -2.64 -2.23 35.03
CA PHE A 237 -2.50 -2.72 33.65
C PHE A 237 -3.83 -3.21 33.08
N LEU A 238 -4.10 -2.92 31.81
CA LEU A 238 -5.31 -3.40 31.12
C LEU A 238 -5.18 -4.89 30.75
N PHE A 239 -3.98 -5.34 30.38
CA PHE A 239 -3.72 -6.71 29.97
C PHE A 239 -3.12 -7.50 31.14
N GLN A 240 -3.98 -7.94 32.06
CA GLN A 240 -3.63 -8.76 33.21
C GLN A 240 -4.65 -9.87 33.42
N ARG A 241 -4.26 -10.97 34.08
CA ARG A 241 -5.16 -12.09 34.39
C ARG A 241 -4.88 -12.68 35.76
N ARG A 242 -5.89 -13.37 36.28
CA ARG A 242 -5.76 -14.28 37.40
C ARG A 242 -4.92 -15.49 37.00
N TYR A 243 -3.78 -15.70 37.64
CA TYR A 243 -2.97 -16.91 37.50
C TYR A 243 -2.83 -17.60 38.86
N GLY A 244 -3.58 -18.69 39.04
CA GLY A 244 -3.70 -19.32 40.35
C GLY A 244 -4.44 -18.39 41.31
N THR A 245 -3.75 -17.95 42.37
CA THR A 245 -4.30 -17.10 43.44
C THR A 245 -3.83 -15.66 43.38
N GLU A 246 -3.20 -15.24 42.28
CA GLU A 246 -2.65 -13.89 42.10
C GLU A 246 -3.06 -13.30 40.76
N ASP A 247 -3.18 -11.97 40.68
CA ASP A 247 -3.30 -11.25 39.42
C ASP A 247 -1.91 -10.92 38.89
N ARG A 248 -1.70 -11.17 37.60
CA ARG A 248 -0.40 -10.99 36.94
C ARG A 248 -0.58 -10.37 35.55
N PRO A 249 0.36 -9.53 35.09
CA PRO A 249 0.35 -9.05 33.70
C PRO A 249 0.39 -10.21 32.71
N LEU A 250 -0.25 -10.03 31.56
CA LEU A 250 -0.11 -10.96 30.46
C LEU A 250 1.32 -10.89 29.88
N THR A 251 1.84 -12.03 29.47
CA THR A 251 3.17 -12.12 28.89
C THR A 251 3.09 -12.27 27.38
N ARG A 252 4.15 -11.85 26.67
CA ARG A 252 4.26 -12.01 25.21
C ARG A 252 4.10 -13.48 24.78
N SER A 253 4.61 -14.41 25.58
CA SER A 253 4.51 -15.85 25.33
C SER A 253 3.06 -16.33 25.42
N TYR A 254 2.34 -15.93 26.47
CA TYR A 254 0.94 -16.30 26.63
C TYR A 254 0.08 -15.78 25.48
N ILE A 255 0.26 -14.52 25.07
CA ILE A 255 -0.47 -13.96 23.92
C ILE A 255 -0.16 -14.73 22.63
N ARG A 256 1.10 -15.14 22.41
CA ARG A 256 1.46 -15.98 21.25
C ARG A 256 0.78 -17.34 21.31
N GLU A 257 0.73 -17.98 22.46
CA GLU A 257 0.02 -19.25 22.65
C GLU A 257 -1.47 -19.11 22.33
N CYS A 258 -2.11 -18.05 22.84
CA CYS A 258 -3.51 -17.74 22.54
C CYS A 258 -3.75 -17.55 21.03
N LEU A 259 -2.92 -16.74 20.36
CA LEU A 259 -3.05 -16.50 18.91
C LEU A 259 -2.80 -17.75 18.06
N VAL A 260 -1.85 -18.61 18.46
CA VAL A 260 -1.60 -19.90 17.79
C VAL A 260 -2.81 -20.80 17.95
N ALA A 261 -3.35 -20.94 19.16
CA ALA A 261 -4.55 -21.74 19.42
C ALA A 261 -5.75 -21.23 18.62
N THR A 262 -5.97 -19.90 18.59
CA THR A 262 -7.03 -19.29 17.79
C THR A 262 -6.82 -19.50 16.29
N SER A 263 -5.58 -19.41 15.79
CA SER A 263 -5.28 -19.69 14.38
C SER A 263 -5.61 -21.13 14.00
N GLN A 264 -5.32 -22.09 14.89
CA GLN A 264 -5.66 -23.50 14.71
C GLN A 264 -7.18 -23.73 14.74
N SER A 265 -7.89 -23.09 15.67
CA SER A 265 -9.35 -23.18 15.78
C SER A 265 -10.08 -22.52 14.61
N ALA A 266 -9.53 -21.43 14.06
CA ALA A 266 -10.13 -20.72 12.94
C ALA A 266 -10.09 -21.51 11.62
N GLN A 267 -9.21 -22.51 11.51
CA GLN A 267 -9.05 -23.37 10.33
C GLN A 267 -8.91 -22.61 9.00
N ILE A 268 -8.38 -21.39 9.06
CA ILE A 268 -8.14 -20.57 7.86
C ILE A 268 -6.91 -21.14 7.15
N THR A 269 -7.05 -21.48 5.87
CA THR A 269 -5.97 -22.03 5.06
C THR A 269 -5.64 -21.13 3.88
N VAL A 270 -4.40 -21.22 3.42
CA VAL A 270 -3.89 -20.58 2.21
C VAL A 270 -3.16 -21.64 1.40
N ALA A 271 -3.62 -21.91 0.19
CA ALA A 271 -3.05 -22.94 -0.69
C ALA A 271 -2.94 -24.33 0.00
N GLY A 272 -3.89 -24.66 0.88
CA GLY A 272 -3.93 -25.92 1.63
C GLY A 272 -3.18 -25.90 2.97
N ASP A 273 -2.35 -24.90 3.24
CA ASP A 273 -1.60 -24.79 4.50
C ASP A 273 -2.35 -23.93 5.54
N PRO A 274 -2.39 -24.33 6.83
CA PRO A 274 -2.95 -23.51 7.89
C PRO A 274 -2.22 -22.17 8.05
N LEU A 275 -3.01 -21.10 8.14
CA LEU A 275 -2.49 -19.74 8.31
C LEU A 275 -2.34 -19.40 9.80
N GLU A 276 -1.10 -19.31 10.27
CA GLU A 276 -0.77 -18.83 11.61
C GLU A 276 -0.72 -17.30 11.63
N TRP A 277 -1.46 -16.66 12.54
CA TRP A 277 -1.46 -15.21 12.73
C TRP A 277 -0.54 -14.78 13.87
N ARG A 278 0.20 -13.68 13.66
CA ARG A 278 1.16 -13.14 14.63
C ARG A 278 0.83 -11.69 14.96
N PRO A 279 1.19 -11.20 16.16
CA PRO A 279 0.95 -9.81 16.55
C PRO A 279 1.46 -8.78 15.52
N HIS A 280 2.62 -9.07 14.92
CA HIS A 280 3.24 -8.18 13.91
C HIS A 280 2.43 -8.09 12.62
N ASP A 281 1.64 -9.11 12.28
CA ASP A 281 0.82 -9.12 11.07
C ASP A 281 -0.26 -8.04 11.15
N PHE A 282 -0.89 -7.83 12.32
CA PHE A 282 -1.91 -6.79 12.52
C PHE A 282 -1.35 -5.38 12.31
N ARG A 283 -0.11 -5.13 12.74
CA ARG A 283 0.56 -3.85 12.49
C ARG A 283 0.82 -3.61 11.00
N ARG A 284 1.16 -4.65 10.23
CA ARG A 284 1.35 -4.56 8.77
C ARG A 284 0.04 -4.31 8.06
N ILE A 285 -1.01 -5.02 8.48
CA ILE A 285 -2.36 -4.85 7.97
C ILE A 285 -2.86 -3.44 8.24
N PHE A 286 -2.76 -2.96 9.48
CA PHE A 286 -3.14 -1.61 9.86
C PHE A 286 -2.45 -0.55 8.99
N VAL A 287 -1.12 -0.61 8.85
CA VAL A 287 -0.38 0.37 8.04
C VAL A 287 -0.77 0.29 6.56
N THR A 288 -0.92 -0.92 6.02
CA THR A 288 -1.28 -1.13 4.61
C THR A 288 -2.68 -0.59 4.35
N ASP A 289 -3.64 -0.92 5.20
CA ASP A 289 -5.04 -0.49 5.09
C ASP A 289 -5.21 1.01 5.27
N ALA A 290 -4.50 1.61 6.24
CA ALA A 290 -4.52 3.06 6.46
C ALA A 290 -4.03 3.83 5.23
N ILE A 291 -2.89 3.43 4.65
CA ILE A 291 -2.33 4.08 3.45
C ILE A 291 -3.27 3.88 2.26
N ARG A 292 -3.78 2.66 2.06
CA ARG A 292 -4.72 2.34 0.98
C ARG A 292 -6.03 3.12 1.10
N SER A 293 -6.47 3.41 2.32
CA SER A 293 -7.64 4.25 2.61
C SER A 293 -7.36 5.75 2.47
N GLY A 294 -6.15 6.13 2.05
CA GLY A 294 -5.78 7.52 1.74
C GLY A 294 -5.05 8.26 2.86
N LEU A 295 -4.70 7.60 3.98
CA LEU A 295 -3.91 8.23 5.03
C LEU A 295 -2.47 8.48 4.52
N PRO A 296 -1.95 9.72 4.61
CA PRO A 296 -0.60 10.01 4.15
C PRO A 296 0.45 9.17 4.90
N PRO A 297 1.46 8.60 4.21
CA PRO A 297 2.45 7.72 4.83
C PRO A 297 3.20 8.32 6.02
N HIS A 298 3.45 9.63 6.02
CA HIS A 298 4.11 10.32 7.13
C HIS A 298 3.20 10.46 8.37
N ILE A 299 1.88 10.55 8.20
CA ILE A 299 0.91 10.51 9.30
C ILE A 299 0.80 9.09 9.86
N ALA A 300 0.69 8.08 8.98
CA ALA A 300 0.73 6.68 9.39
C ALA A 300 2.03 6.35 10.17
N ALA A 301 3.16 6.94 9.77
CA ALA A 301 4.43 6.83 10.49
C ALA A 301 4.35 7.39 11.91
N LYS A 302 3.73 8.56 12.10
CA LYS A 302 3.54 9.17 13.43
C LYS A 302 2.61 8.36 14.32
N ILE A 303 1.48 7.86 13.78
CA ILE A 303 0.57 6.95 14.50
C ILE A 303 1.30 5.69 14.96
N CYS A 304 2.15 5.12 14.10
CA CYS A 304 2.95 3.96 14.45
C CYS A 304 4.16 4.27 15.35
N GLY A 305 4.50 5.54 15.62
CA GLY A 305 5.71 5.91 16.35
C GLY A 305 7.00 5.54 15.60
N HIS A 306 7.02 5.66 14.27
CA HIS A 306 8.23 5.44 13.46
C HIS A 306 9.01 6.76 13.28
N ALA A 307 10.30 6.74 13.61
CA ALA A 307 11.19 7.89 13.41
C ALA A 307 11.50 8.14 11.93
N ALA A 308 11.72 7.07 11.16
CA ALA A 308 12.02 7.13 9.73
C ALA A 308 10.85 6.61 8.89
N LEU A 309 10.50 7.35 7.83
CA LEU A 309 9.41 7.00 6.91
C LEU A 309 9.62 5.63 6.24
N ASP A 310 10.87 5.29 5.90
CA ASP A 310 11.24 3.98 5.34
C ASP A 310 10.80 2.81 6.21
N THR A 311 10.72 3.03 7.53
CA THR A 311 10.19 2.00 8.44
C THR A 311 8.74 1.71 8.09
N THR A 312 7.89 2.75 7.99
CA THR A 312 6.48 2.62 7.59
C THR A 312 6.33 2.01 6.21
N MET A 313 7.13 2.44 5.24
CA MET A 313 7.13 1.86 3.89
C MET A 313 7.57 0.38 3.87
N GLY A 314 8.34 -0.06 4.88
CA GLY A 314 8.66 -1.46 5.12
C GLY A 314 7.50 -2.29 5.71
N TYR A 315 6.51 -1.65 6.33
CA TYR A 315 5.26 -2.30 6.79
C TYR A 315 4.19 -2.34 5.70
N ALA A 316 4.11 -1.29 4.87
CA ALA A 316 3.11 -1.17 3.83
C ALA A 316 3.36 -2.10 2.63
N ALA A 317 2.35 -2.88 2.27
CA ALA A 317 2.32 -3.63 1.02
C ALA A 317 1.55 -2.84 -0.05
N ILE A 318 2.26 -2.05 -0.87
CA ILE A 318 1.64 -1.25 -1.95
C ILE A 318 1.21 -2.17 -3.09
N TYR A 319 -0.03 -2.02 -3.58
CA TYR A 319 -0.54 -2.71 -4.76
C TYR A 319 -0.42 -1.81 -6.01
N PRO A 320 -0.12 -2.36 -7.20
CA PRO A 320 -0.14 -1.57 -8.45
C PRO A 320 -1.48 -0.87 -8.69
N GLU A 321 -2.59 -1.53 -8.33
CA GLU A 321 -3.93 -0.96 -8.44
C GLU A 321 -4.13 0.26 -7.53
N ASP A 322 -3.46 0.30 -6.37
CA ASP A 322 -3.50 1.45 -5.46
C ASP A 322 -2.83 2.66 -6.12
N VAL A 323 -1.72 2.46 -6.84
CA VAL A 323 -1.03 3.54 -7.57
C VAL A 323 -1.96 4.14 -8.62
N ILE A 324 -2.61 3.30 -9.41
CA ILE A 324 -3.56 3.74 -10.44
C ILE A 324 -4.74 4.48 -9.80
N SER A 325 -5.32 3.90 -8.75
CA SER A 325 -6.51 4.44 -8.08
C SER A 325 -6.22 5.77 -7.39
N HIS A 326 -5.14 5.87 -6.62
CA HIS A 326 -4.73 7.12 -5.97
C HIS A 326 -4.32 8.19 -7.00
N HIS A 327 -3.67 7.81 -8.10
CA HIS A 327 -3.34 8.76 -9.17
C HIS A 327 -4.58 9.27 -9.89
N ARG A 328 -5.54 8.39 -10.20
CA ARG A 328 -6.86 8.79 -10.74
C ARG A 328 -7.60 9.72 -9.80
N ALA A 329 -7.64 9.41 -8.50
CA ALA A 329 -8.28 10.26 -7.50
C ALA A 329 -7.57 11.62 -7.37
N PHE A 330 -6.25 11.65 -7.47
CA PHE A 330 -5.47 12.90 -7.51
C PHE A 330 -5.81 13.75 -8.73
N ILE A 331 -5.89 13.16 -9.93
CA ILE A 331 -6.32 13.86 -11.15
C ILE A 331 -7.76 14.37 -11.00
N ALA A 332 -8.67 13.53 -10.50
CA ALA A 332 -10.08 13.87 -10.34
C ALA A 332 -10.27 15.10 -9.42
N ARG A 333 -9.62 15.12 -8.25
CA ARG A 333 -9.66 16.27 -7.32
C ARG A 333 -9.21 17.57 -8.01
N ARG A 334 -8.12 17.51 -8.78
CA ARG A 334 -7.61 18.67 -9.52
C ARG A 334 -8.53 19.12 -10.66
N ARG A 335 -9.29 18.21 -11.27
CA ARG A 335 -10.30 18.57 -12.26
C ARG A 335 -11.48 19.28 -11.62
N THR A 336 -11.87 18.89 -10.41
CA THR A 336 -12.95 19.57 -9.65
C THR A 336 -12.59 21.01 -9.29
N GLU A 337 -11.30 21.32 -9.11
CA GLU A 337 -10.82 22.67 -8.83
C GLU A 337 -10.76 23.58 -10.08
N ARG A 338 -10.92 23.04 -11.30
CA ARG A 338 -10.84 23.82 -12.54
C ARG A 338 -12.20 24.43 -12.91
N PRO A 339 -12.22 25.61 -13.55
CA PRO A 339 -13.44 26.17 -14.11
C PRO A 339 -14.10 25.17 -15.06
N SER A 340 -15.40 24.94 -14.89
CA SER A 340 -16.16 24.01 -15.73
C SER A 340 -16.17 24.41 -17.21
N GLU A 341 -15.98 25.70 -17.50
CA GLU A 341 -15.89 26.25 -18.86
C GLU A 341 -14.75 25.64 -19.70
N GLU A 342 -13.64 25.22 -19.07
CA GLU A 342 -12.52 24.56 -19.77
C GLU A 342 -12.86 23.16 -20.30
N TYR A 343 -13.92 22.54 -19.77
CA TYR A 343 -14.34 21.17 -20.10
C TYR A 343 -15.75 21.11 -20.69
N ARG A 344 -16.29 22.24 -21.16
CA ARG A 344 -17.59 22.24 -21.83
C ARG A 344 -17.53 21.39 -23.10
N GLU A 345 -18.58 20.63 -23.36
CA GLU A 345 -18.76 20.00 -24.66
C GLU A 345 -18.95 21.11 -25.70
N LEU A 346 -18.18 21.03 -26.79
CA LEU A 346 -18.33 21.93 -27.92
C LEU A 346 -19.67 21.64 -28.60
N THR A 347 -20.38 22.70 -28.99
CA THR A 347 -21.64 22.55 -29.72
C THR A 347 -21.38 22.01 -31.13
N ALA A 348 -22.39 21.38 -31.74
CA ALA A 348 -22.30 20.91 -33.13
C ALA A 348 -21.91 22.05 -34.09
N THR A 349 -22.43 23.26 -33.87
CA THR A 349 -22.11 24.44 -34.68
C THR A 349 -20.65 24.85 -34.55
N GLU A 350 -20.09 24.90 -33.34
CA GLU A 350 -18.66 25.19 -33.14
C GLU A 350 -17.76 24.12 -33.77
N TRP A 351 -18.22 22.86 -33.77
CA TRP A 351 -17.52 21.77 -34.42
C TRP A 351 -17.56 21.87 -35.94
N ASP A 352 -18.71 22.21 -36.51
CA ASP A 352 -18.88 22.44 -37.94
C ASP A 352 -18.09 23.67 -38.40
N GLU A 353 -18.04 24.76 -37.62
CA GLU A 353 -17.20 25.93 -37.91
C GLU A 353 -15.71 25.60 -37.87
N PHE A 354 -15.28 24.80 -36.88
CA PHE A 354 -13.90 24.33 -36.79
C PHE A 354 -13.52 23.45 -37.98
N LEU A 355 -14.38 22.50 -38.37
CA LEU A 355 -14.15 21.62 -39.52
C LEU A 355 -14.18 22.39 -40.85
N SER A 356 -15.17 23.27 -41.03
CA SER A 356 -15.31 24.15 -42.20
C SER A 356 -14.07 25.03 -42.39
N HIS A 357 -13.40 25.42 -41.30
CA HIS A 357 -12.13 26.13 -41.38
C HIS A 357 -11.07 25.35 -42.17
N PHE A 358 -10.94 24.04 -41.97
CA PHE A 358 -9.94 23.25 -42.70
C PHE A 358 -10.29 23.08 -44.18
N GLU A 359 -11.58 23.03 -44.52
CA GLU A 359 -12.03 22.96 -45.91
C GLU A 359 -11.74 24.25 -46.68
N LEU A 360 -11.97 25.41 -46.06
CA LEU A 360 -11.65 26.72 -46.64
C LEU A 360 -10.14 26.96 -46.82
N ARG A 361 -9.29 26.15 -46.18
CA ARG A 361 -7.83 26.22 -46.31
C ARG A 361 -7.27 25.36 -47.44
N LYS A 362 -8.11 24.60 -48.14
CA LYS A 362 -7.71 23.87 -49.34
C LYS A 362 -7.62 24.83 -50.52
N VAL A 363 -6.42 24.97 -51.06
CA VAL A 363 -6.10 25.84 -52.20
C VAL A 363 -5.54 25.00 -53.35
N ALA A 364 -5.42 25.59 -54.53
CA ALA A 364 -5.11 24.85 -55.78
C ALA A 364 -3.83 23.99 -55.75
N LEU A 365 -2.87 24.30 -54.88
CA LEU A 365 -1.58 23.60 -54.77
C LEU A 365 -1.44 22.76 -53.49
N GLY A 366 -2.45 22.73 -52.61
CA GLY A 366 -2.40 22.01 -51.34
C GLY A 366 -3.20 22.71 -50.24
N THR A 367 -2.67 22.73 -49.02
CA THR A 367 -3.38 23.25 -47.84
C THR A 367 -2.62 24.42 -47.21
N CYS A 368 -3.35 25.45 -46.78
CA CYS A 368 -2.78 26.57 -46.04
C CYS A 368 -2.69 26.23 -44.54
N GLY A 369 -1.49 26.16 -43.99
CA GLY A 369 -1.22 25.89 -42.56
C GLY A 369 -1.35 27.12 -41.65
N ARG A 370 -2.20 28.09 -42.01
CA ARG A 370 -2.42 29.27 -41.19
C ARG A 370 -3.45 28.98 -40.08
N ASP A 371 -3.21 29.53 -38.88
CA ASP A 371 -4.02 29.32 -37.68
C ASP A 371 -5.52 29.64 -37.86
N TYR A 372 -6.33 29.04 -36.98
CA TYR A 372 -7.78 29.26 -36.92
C TYR A 372 -8.13 30.75 -36.79
N ALA A 373 -9.22 31.17 -37.44
CA ALA A 373 -9.76 32.54 -37.43
C ALA A 373 -8.83 33.67 -37.97
N THR A 374 -7.82 33.35 -38.80
CA THR A 374 -6.93 34.37 -39.40
C THR A 374 -7.09 34.46 -40.93
N PRO A 375 -7.75 35.49 -41.49
CA PRO A 375 -7.97 35.61 -42.93
C PRO A 375 -6.67 35.91 -43.70
N CYS A 376 -6.65 35.61 -45.00
CA CYS A 376 -5.54 35.95 -45.90
C CYS A 376 -5.97 37.04 -46.90
N GLN A 377 -5.15 38.06 -47.13
CA GLN A 377 -5.41 39.05 -48.19
C GLN A 377 -4.91 38.59 -49.58
N HIS A 378 -4.23 37.44 -49.65
CA HIS A 378 -3.50 36.97 -50.84
C HIS A 378 -3.82 35.50 -51.19
N GLU A 379 -5.06 35.07 -51.01
CA GLU A 379 -5.49 33.65 -51.18
C GLU A 379 -5.16 33.05 -52.56
N ASN A 380 -5.03 33.91 -53.58
CA ASN A 380 -4.70 33.53 -54.94
C ASN A 380 -3.19 33.60 -55.28
N ALA A 381 -2.33 33.98 -54.34
CA ALA A 381 -0.87 34.13 -54.54
C ALA A 381 -0.04 33.18 -53.65
N CYS A 382 -0.56 31.97 -53.40
CA CYS A 382 -0.01 31.02 -52.41
C CYS A 382 1.38 30.45 -52.74
N VAL A 383 1.87 30.54 -53.98
CA VAL A 383 3.19 29.99 -54.39
C VAL A 383 4.33 30.57 -53.56
N ARG A 384 4.26 31.86 -53.21
CA ARG A 384 5.28 32.54 -52.38
C ARG A 384 5.07 32.32 -50.88
N CYS A 385 3.93 31.78 -50.46
CA CYS A 385 3.56 31.71 -49.06
C CYS A 385 4.32 30.57 -48.34
N PRO A 386 5.03 30.85 -47.23
CA PRO A 386 5.70 29.81 -46.45
C PRO A 386 4.71 28.86 -45.76
N LEU A 387 3.49 29.34 -45.47
CA LEU A 387 2.42 28.54 -44.86
C LEU A 387 1.69 27.63 -45.85
N LEU A 388 1.97 27.73 -47.16
CA LEU A 388 1.42 26.78 -48.14
C LEU A 388 2.15 25.44 -47.99
N LEU A 389 1.44 24.46 -47.45
CA LEU A 389 1.82 23.05 -47.48
C LEU A 389 1.40 22.48 -48.83
N VAL A 390 2.38 22.25 -49.70
CA VAL A 390 2.15 21.75 -51.05
C VAL A 390 1.77 20.27 -51.01
N ASP A 391 0.68 19.92 -51.70
CA ASP A 391 0.26 18.54 -51.88
C ASP A 391 1.18 17.87 -52.93
N PRO A 392 1.89 16.77 -52.58
CA PRO A 392 2.71 16.02 -53.52
C PRO A 392 2.01 15.68 -54.84
N ALA A 393 0.70 15.40 -54.81
CA ALA A 393 -0.09 15.11 -56.01
C ALA A 393 -0.20 16.31 -56.98
N GLN A 394 -0.01 17.55 -56.49
CA GLN A 394 -0.03 18.78 -57.29
C GLN A 394 1.35 19.18 -57.84
N MET A 395 2.37 18.31 -57.73
CA MET A 395 3.70 18.56 -58.31
C MET A 395 3.63 18.92 -59.81
N PRO A 396 2.85 18.21 -60.66
CA PRO A 396 2.77 18.54 -62.08
C PRO A 396 2.26 19.98 -62.32
N ARG A 397 1.27 20.41 -61.54
CA ARG A 397 0.72 21.76 -61.62
C ARG A 397 1.73 22.82 -61.21
N LEU A 398 2.54 22.57 -60.18
CA LEU A 398 3.59 23.50 -59.77
C LEU A 398 4.73 23.57 -60.78
N GLN A 399 5.04 22.46 -61.48
CA GLN A 399 6.00 22.44 -62.59
C GLN A 399 5.51 23.26 -63.78
N GLU A 400 4.23 23.16 -64.12
CA GLU A 400 3.60 23.97 -65.17
C GLU A 400 3.67 25.47 -64.84
N ILE A 401 3.32 25.85 -63.60
CA ILE A 401 3.46 27.23 -63.12
C ILE A 401 4.91 27.70 -63.21
N HIS A 402 5.87 26.86 -62.80
CA HIS A 402 7.29 27.19 -62.87
C HIS A 402 7.76 27.43 -64.32
N ALA A 403 7.35 26.57 -65.26
CA ALA A 403 7.67 26.76 -66.68
C ALA A 403 7.07 28.06 -67.24
N ASN A 404 5.79 28.33 -66.93
CA ASN A 404 5.14 29.55 -67.35
C ASN A 404 5.83 30.82 -66.82
N LEU A 405 6.30 30.79 -65.58
CA LEU A 405 7.06 31.90 -64.98
C LEU A 405 8.39 32.16 -65.70
N ILE A 406 9.04 31.13 -66.25
CA ILE A 406 10.27 31.30 -67.05
C ILE A 406 9.95 32.04 -68.35
N ASP A 407 8.89 31.64 -69.04
CA ASP A 407 8.47 32.29 -70.29
C ASP A 407 8.10 33.76 -70.06
N ARG A 408 7.32 34.02 -68.98
CA ARG A 408 6.93 35.39 -68.59
C ARG A 408 8.11 36.24 -68.15
N LEU A 409 9.11 35.64 -67.50
CA LEU A 409 10.34 36.35 -67.14
C LEU A 409 11.10 36.80 -68.38
N GLN A 410 11.18 35.96 -69.41
CA GLN A 410 11.84 36.30 -70.67
C GLN A 410 11.09 37.44 -71.38
N GLU A 411 9.77 37.34 -71.48
CA GLU A 411 8.93 38.40 -72.05
C GLU A 411 9.11 39.74 -71.33
N ALA A 412 9.05 39.74 -69.99
CA ALA A 412 9.22 40.95 -69.19
C ALA A 412 10.61 41.58 -69.37
N ARG A 413 11.65 40.77 -69.57
CA ARG A 413 13.01 41.25 -69.89
C ARG A 413 13.07 41.87 -71.28
N ASP A 414 12.50 41.21 -72.28
CA ASP A 414 12.49 41.69 -73.65
C ASP A 414 11.72 43.02 -73.81
N GLN A 415 10.65 43.20 -73.01
CA GLN A 415 9.83 44.43 -72.99
C GLN A 415 10.33 45.49 -72.00
N GLY A 416 11.35 45.20 -71.19
CA GLY A 416 11.91 46.15 -70.22
C GLY A 416 11.04 46.43 -68.99
N TRP A 417 10.13 45.52 -68.61
CA TRP A 417 9.26 45.66 -67.43
C TRP A 417 9.99 45.28 -66.14
N LEU A 418 10.92 46.11 -65.71
CA LEU A 418 11.84 45.82 -64.60
C LEU A 418 11.13 45.46 -63.27
N GLY A 419 9.98 46.07 -62.99
CA GLY A 419 9.18 45.74 -61.80
C GLY A 419 8.57 44.33 -61.83
N GLU A 420 8.16 43.87 -63.02
CA GLU A 420 7.65 42.51 -63.20
C GLU A 420 8.77 41.48 -63.16
N VAL A 421 9.94 41.80 -63.71
CA VAL A 421 11.13 40.93 -63.65
C VAL A 421 11.45 40.55 -62.20
N VAL A 422 11.56 41.53 -61.29
CA VAL A 422 11.88 41.28 -59.87
C VAL A 422 10.77 40.45 -59.19
N ALA A 423 9.51 40.72 -59.49
CA ALA A 423 8.38 39.98 -58.94
C ALA A 423 8.39 38.53 -59.44
N ILE A 424 8.56 38.30 -60.74
CA ILE A 424 8.56 36.97 -61.35
C ILE A 424 9.74 36.14 -60.82
N GLU A 425 10.94 36.72 -60.72
CA GLU A 425 12.13 36.06 -60.15
C GLU A 425 11.87 35.57 -58.71
N THR A 426 11.19 36.38 -57.90
CA THR A 426 10.81 36.01 -56.53
C THR A 426 9.81 34.84 -56.51
N THR A 427 8.81 34.84 -57.39
CA THR A 427 7.86 33.72 -57.49
C THR A 427 8.55 32.45 -57.98
N LEU A 428 9.45 32.58 -58.94
CA LEU A 428 10.18 31.47 -59.55
C LEU A 428 11.05 30.76 -58.51
N ALA A 429 11.79 31.53 -57.70
CA ALA A 429 12.58 30.99 -56.59
C ALA A 429 11.72 30.22 -55.58
N ALA A 430 10.56 30.77 -55.20
CA ALA A 430 9.64 30.10 -54.27
C ALA A 430 9.04 28.81 -54.87
N ALA A 431 8.68 28.81 -56.15
CA ALA A 431 8.19 27.62 -56.85
C ALA A 431 9.27 26.53 -56.92
N ALA A 432 10.53 26.89 -57.25
CA ALA A 432 11.66 25.97 -57.28
C ALA A 432 11.94 25.36 -55.91
N GLN A 433 11.95 26.17 -54.85
CA GLN A 433 12.14 25.69 -53.47
C GLN A 433 11.06 24.69 -53.05
N LYS A 434 9.80 24.97 -53.38
CA LYS A 434 8.69 24.06 -53.07
C LYS A 434 8.76 22.75 -53.87
N LEU A 435 9.11 22.81 -55.15
CA LEU A 435 9.35 21.60 -55.96
C LEU A 435 10.46 20.73 -55.37
N GLU A 436 11.55 21.34 -54.91
CA GLU A 436 12.64 20.61 -54.28
C GLU A 436 12.22 19.96 -52.96
N ALA A 437 11.52 20.71 -52.10
CA ALA A 437 10.96 20.17 -50.87
C ALA A 437 10.02 18.96 -51.11
N MET A 438 9.23 18.98 -52.19
CA MET A 438 8.35 17.86 -52.56
C MET A 438 9.13 16.63 -53.06
N ARG A 439 10.25 16.83 -53.77
CA ARG A 439 11.14 15.73 -54.18
C ARG A 439 11.83 15.10 -52.98
N ASP A 440 12.36 15.93 -52.08
CA ASP A 440 12.96 15.50 -50.82
C ASP A 440 11.98 14.69 -49.95
N LEU A 441 10.73 15.13 -49.88
CA LEU A 441 9.68 14.44 -49.13
C LEU A 441 9.38 13.06 -49.74
N THR A 442 9.23 12.98 -51.07
CA THR A 442 9.03 11.72 -51.79
C THR A 442 10.21 10.76 -51.59
N ALA A 443 11.43 11.28 -51.54
CA ALA A 443 12.64 10.47 -51.28
C ALA A 443 12.76 9.99 -49.83
N LYS A 444 12.21 10.74 -48.85
CA LYS A 444 12.25 10.39 -47.42
C LYS A 444 11.11 9.48 -46.96
N HIS A 445 9.97 9.48 -47.65
CA HIS A 445 8.80 8.67 -47.30
C HIS A 445 8.82 7.27 -47.97
N THR A 446 9.80 6.43 -47.63
CA THR A 446 9.49 5.00 -47.48
C THR A 446 8.63 4.88 -46.22
N THR A 447 7.38 4.44 -46.36
CA THR A 447 6.39 4.34 -45.29
C THR A 447 6.95 3.55 -44.10
N VAL A 448 7.36 4.22 -43.03
CA VAL A 448 7.67 3.56 -41.75
C VAL A 448 6.35 3.39 -41.00
N HIS A 449 5.84 2.16 -40.98
CA HIS A 449 4.65 1.80 -40.23
C HIS A 449 4.99 1.83 -38.74
N LEU A 450 4.76 2.96 -38.07
CA LEU A 450 4.84 3.07 -36.61
C LEU A 450 3.64 2.34 -36.02
N GLY A 451 3.71 1.02 -35.96
CA GLY A 451 2.64 0.17 -35.41
C GLY A 451 2.32 0.60 -33.97
N MET A 452 1.28 1.41 -33.80
CA MET A 452 0.60 1.54 -32.51
C MET A 452 0.03 0.16 -32.19
N PRO A 453 0.36 -0.45 -31.04
CA PRO A 453 -0.22 -1.72 -30.67
C PRO A 453 -1.74 -1.56 -30.54
N ASP A 454 -2.48 -2.29 -31.37
CA ASP A 454 -3.92 -2.42 -31.23
C ASP A 454 -4.18 -3.07 -29.85
N PHE A 455 -4.97 -2.39 -29.00
CA PHE A 455 -5.29 -2.83 -27.65
C PHE A 455 -5.88 -4.26 -27.61
N ARG A 456 -6.37 -4.76 -28.74
CA ARG A 456 -6.92 -6.12 -28.89
C ARG A 456 -5.90 -7.25 -28.86
N THR A 457 -4.63 -7.01 -29.20
CA THR A 457 -3.62 -8.10 -29.28
C THR A 457 -2.75 -8.26 -28.03
N THR A 458 -2.90 -7.37 -27.03
CA THR A 458 -2.03 -7.38 -25.83
C THR A 458 -2.67 -8.04 -24.59
N VAL A 459 -3.90 -8.55 -24.68
CA VAL A 459 -4.52 -9.28 -23.56
C VAL A 459 -4.57 -10.78 -23.86
N GLY A 460 -3.49 -11.47 -23.51
CA GLY A 460 -3.56 -12.89 -23.22
C GLY A 460 -4.34 -13.12 -21.93
N ARG A 461 -5.63 -13.46 -22.03
CA ARG A 461 -6.41 -14.24 -21.06
C ARG A 461 -7.74 -14.70 -21.66
N LEU A 462 -7.77 -15.99 -22.03
CA LEU A 462 -8.86 -16.96 -21.87
C LEU A 462 -10.30 -16.41 -21.81
N THR A 463 -11.02 -16.59 -22.92
CA THR A 463 -12.45 -16.92 -22.89
C THR A 463 -12.62 -18.34 -23.45
N PRO A 464 -13.35 -19.25 -22.79
CA PRO A 464 -13.71 -20.52 -23.42
C PRO A 464 -14.73 -20.24 -24.54
N ASP A 465 -14.55 -20.91 -25.68
CA ASP A 465 -15.49 -20.92 -26.79
C ASP A 465 -16.89 -21.34 -26.33
N PRO A 466 -17.97 -20.71 -26.81
CA PRO A 466 -19.29 -21.31 -26.69
C PRO A 466 -19.33 -22.50 -27.65
N ALA A 467 -19.63 -23.68 -27.10
CA ALA A 467 -19.89 -24.87 -27.90
C ALA A 467 -20.98 -24.58 -28.94
N GLU A 468 -20.67 -24.89 -30.20
CA GLU A 468 -21.62 -24.94 -31.31
C GLU A 468 -22.71 -25.97 -31.00
N GLU A 469 -23.95 -25.51 -31.00
CA GLU A 469 -25.12 -26.34 -31.26
C GLU A 469 -25.16 -26.66 -32.76
N GLY A 470 -25.37 -27.94 -33.11
CA GLY A 470 -25.95 -28.33 -34.40
C GLY A 470 -25.27 -29.50 -35.11
N VAL A 471 -25.62 -30.74 -34.74
CA VAL A 471 -26.53 -31.68 -35.45
C VAL A 471 -26.51 -33.02 -34.72
#